data_AF-A0A963JTG8-F1
#
_entry.id   AF-A0A963JTG8-F1
#
_cell.length_a   1.000
_cell.length_b   1.000
_cell.length_c   1.000
_cell.angle_alpha   90.00
_cell.angle_beta   90.00
_cell.angle_gamma   90.00
#
_symmetry.space_group_name_H-M   'P 1'
#
loop_
_entity.id
_entity.type
_entity.pdbx_description
1 polymer ?
#
loop_
_entity_poly.entity_id
_entity_poly.type
_entity_poly.pdbx_seq_one_letter_code
_entity_poly.pdbx_strand_id
1 'polypeptide(L)'
;GLVIHVVRAPVFMATKLVAFDGRGQGDFLFSHDLGDVISVVDGRESVVAECRDAPAELRGYLGQRFQMLLASRSFREALPGHLPGDAASQERVPELEAKLKDLAQLTSV
;
A
#
# COMPACT_ATOMS: atom_id res chain seq x y z
N GLY A 1 11.62 9.25 -29.34
CA GLY A 1 11.10 9.43 -27.96
C GLY A 1 12.10 8.84 -26.97
N LEU A 2 12.06 9.26 -25.71
CA LEU A 2 12.89 8.70 -24.64
C LEU A 2 12.17 7.50 -24.00
N VAL A 3 12.88 6.38 -23.85
CA VAL A 3 12.38 5.21 -23.11
C VAL A 3 12.78 5.35 -21.65
N ILE A 4 11.81 5.32 -20.74
CA ILE A 4 12.03 5.36 -19.29
C ILE A 4 11.59 4.03 -18.71
N HIS A 5 12.51 3.35 -18.02
CA HIS A 5 12.20 2.12 -17.29
C HIS A 5 11.76 2.46 -15.87
N VAL A 6 10.60 1.96 -15.46
CA VAL A 6 10.00 2.21 -14.14
C VAL A 6 9.96 0.90 -13.35
N VAL A 7 10.21 1.00 -12.05
CA VAL A 7 10.08 -0.13 -11.12
C VAL A 7 8.63 -0.64 -11.09
N ARG A 8 8.45 -1.96 -10.94
CA ARG A 8 7.12 -2.56 -10.80
C ARG A 8 6.48 -2.17 -9.47
N ALA A 9 5.17 -1.95 -9.46
CA ALA A 9 4.44 -1.50 -8.27
C ALA A 9 4.63 -2.42 -7.03
N PRO A 10 4.57 -3.77 -7.13
CA PRO A 10 4.77 -4.65 -5.97
C PRO A 10 6.17 -4.49 -5.34
N VAL A 11 7.20 -4.33 -6.17
CA VAL A 11 8.58 -4.14 -5.71
C VAL A 11 8.74 -2.78 -5.05
N PHE A 12 8.21 -1.72 -5.67
CA PHE A 12 8.22 -0.37 -5.10
C PHE A 12 7.56 -0.34 -3.71
N MET A 13 6.34 -0.87 -3.60
CA MET A 13 5.63 -0.91 -2.31
C MET A 13 6.41 -1.69 -1.26
N ALA A 14 7.01 -2.84 -1.60
CA ALA A 14 7.82 -3.58 -0.65
C ALA A 14 9.02 -2.78 -0.13
N THR A 15 9.73 -2.06 -1.00
CA THR A 15 10.86 -1.22 -0.57
C THR A 15 10.41 -0.09 0.36
N LYS A 16 9.22 0.48 0.12
CA LYS A 16 8.63 1.52 0.97
C LYS A 16 8.17 0.99 2.32
N LEU A 17 7.60 -0.21 2.37
CA LEU A 17 7.22 -0.87 3.62
C LEU A 17 8.44 -1.20 4.50
N VAL A 18 9.54 -1.69 3.91
CA VAL A 18 10.81 -1.92 4.64
C VAL A 18 11.36 -0.60 5.20
N ALA A 19 11.30 0.46 4.39
CA ALA A 19 11.70 1.79 4.81
C ALA A 19 10.87 2.30 6.00
N PHE A 20 9.55 2.12 5.96
CA PHE A 20 8.67 2.49 7.06
C PHE A 20 9.05 1.77 8.37
N ASP A 21 9.40 0.49 8.33
CA ASP A 21 9.84 -0.25 9.52
C ASP A 21 11.14 0.30 10.13
N GLY A 22 12.07 0.79 9.30
CA GLY A 22 13.37 1.29 9.76
C GLY A 22 13.32 2.73 10.30
N ARG A 23 12.66 3.64 9.57
CA ARG A 23 12.69 5.09 9.87
C ARG A 23 11.33 5.71 10.19
N GLY A 24 10.23 4.98 9.99
CA GLY A 24 8.87 5.50 10.16
C GLY A 24 8.44 5.69 11.61
N GLN A 25 9.16 5.13 12.59
CA GLN A 25 8.90 5.29 14.03
C GLN A 25 7.43 5.01 14.46
N GLY A 26 6.69 4.23 13.68
CA GLY A 26 5.26 3.96 13.92
C GLY A 26 4.32 5.13 13.60
N ASP A 27 4.81 6.19 12.96
CA ASP A 27 3.97 7.32 12.51
C ASP A 27 3.20 6.92 11.25
N PHE A 28 1.96 6.47 11.42
CA PHE A 28 1.12 6.10 10.29
C PHE A 28 0.65 7.29 9.47
N LEU A 29 0.47 8.47 10.05
CA LEU A 29 -0.18 9.58 9.35
C LEU A 29 0.82 10.38 8.50
N PHE A 30 2.01 10.67 9.03
CA PHE A 30 2.98 11.55 8.37
C PHE A 30 4.16 10.80 7.75
N SER A 31 4.16 9.46 7.79
CA SER A 31 5.16 8.67 7.08
C SER A 31 5.05 8.86 5.56
N HIS A 32 6.07 9.50 4.97
CA HIS A 32 6.18 9.62 3.52
C HIS A 32 6.20 8.26 2.81
N ASP A 33 6.84 7.26 3.39
CA ASP A 33 6.91 5.94 2.76
C ASP A 33 5.55 5.23 2.78
N LEU A 34 4.76 5.42 3.82
CA LEU A 34 3.41 4.88 3.87
C LEU A 34 2.47 5.67 2.94
N GLY A 35 2.60 6.99 2.87
CA GLY A 35 1.91 7.83 1.90
C GLY A 35 2.17 7.40 0.45
N ASP A 36 3.42 7.06 0.11
CA ASP A 36 3.78 6.54 -1.22
C ASP A 36 3.11 5.19 -1.51
N VAL A 37 3.05 4.28 -0.52
CA VAL A 37 2.34 3.00 -0.66
C VAL A 37 0.85 3.23 -0.89
N ILE A 38 0.21 4.06 -0.06
CA ILE A 38 -1.22 4.33 -0.16
C ILE A 38 -1.57 5.01 -1.48
N SER A 39 -0.74 5.93 -1.97
CA SER A 39 -0.93 6.58 -3.27
C SER A 39 -0.91 5.58 -4.44
N VAL A 40 -0.04 4.58 -4.38
CA VAL A 40 0.00 3.49 -5.37
C VAL A 40 -1.24 2.61 -5.27
N VAL A 41 -1.69 2.27 -4.06
CA VAL A 41 -2.88 1.42 -3.87
C VAL A 41 -4.16 2.13 -4.32
N ASP A 42 -4.33 3.41 -3.98
CA ASP A 42 -5.49 4.22 -4.38
C ASP A 42 -5.51 4.41 -5.90
N GLY A 43 -4.40 4.89 -6.47
CA GLY A 43 -4.35 5.38 -7.85
C GLY A 43 -4.11 4.33 -8.94
N ARG A 44 -3.79 3.07 -8.59
CA ARG A 44 -3.46 2.03 -9.58
C ARG A 44 -4.45 0.86 -9.51
N GLU A 45 -5.42 0.87 -10.42
CA GLU A 45 -6.48 -0.15 -10.49
C GLU A 45 -5.94 -1.59 -10.57
N SER A 46 -4.85 -1.81 -11.31
CA SER A 46 -4.24 -3.13 -11.50
C SER A 46 -3.36 -3.60 -10.32
N VAL A 47 -3.18 -2.80 -9.27
CA VAL A 47 -2.19 -3.06 -8.21
C VAL A 47 -2.37 -4.43 -7.55
N VAL A 48 -3.62 -4.84 -7.31
CA VAL A 48 -3.92 -6.13 -6.67
C VAL A 48 -3.52 -7.29 -7.59
N ALA A 49 -3.87 -7.21 -8.87
CA ALA A 49 -3.50 -8.23 -9.86
C ALA A 49 -1.97 -8.32 -10.02
N GLU A 50 -1.28 -7.19 -10.11
CA GLU A 50 0.19 -7.16 -10.19
C GLU A 50 0.87 -7.76 -8.96
N CYS A 51 0.29 -7.58 -7.77
CA CYS A 51 0.79 -8.22 -6.56
C CYS A 51 0.49 -9.72 -6.51
N ARG A 52 -0.62 -10.18 -7.08
CA ARG A 52 -0.93 -11.61 -7.24
C ARG A 52 0.04 -12.31 -8.19
N ASP A 53 0.44 -11.63 -9.26
CA ASP A 53 1.39 -12.11 -10.27
C ASP A 53 2.86 -11.92 -9.86
N ALA A 54 3.12 -11.31 -8.70
CA ALA A 54 4.46 -11.16 -8.17
C ALA A 54 5.05 -12.53 -7.75
N PRO A 55 6.40 -12.67 -7.70
CA PRO A 55 7.03 -13.86 -7.14
C PRO A 55 6.48 -14.20 -5.75
N ALA A 56 6.32 -15.50 -5.47
CA ALA A 56 5.64 -16.01 -4.29
C ALA A 56 6.12 -15.39 -2.96
N GLU A 57 7.43 -15.19 -2.82
CA GLU A 57 8.01 -14.55 -1.64
C GLU A 57 7.57 -13.08 -1.48
N LEU A 58 7.61 -12.31 -2.57
CA LEU A 58 7.17 -10.91 -2.57
C LEU A 58 5.66 -10.80 -2.31
N ARG A 59 4.87 -11.69 -2.90
CA ARG A 59 3.43 -11.79 -2.68
C ARG A 59 3.11 -12.08 -1.21
N GLY A 60 3.77 -13.07 -0.61
CA GLY A 60 3.62 -13.42 0.80
C GLY A 60 4.07 -12.29 1.73
N TYR A 61 5.19 -11.64 1.42
CA TYR A 61 5.67 -10.47 2.18
C TYR A 61 4.62 -9.36 2.18
N LEU A 62 4.14 -8.93 1.01
CA LEU A 62 3.14 -7.88 0.90
C LEU A 62 1.86 -8.24 1.67
N GLY A 63 1.37 -9.46 1.53
CA GLY A 63 0.22 -9.96 2.27
C GLY A 63 0.38 -9.83 3.78
N GLN A 64 1.48 -10.35 4.32
CA GLN A 64 1.77 -10.26 5.75
C GLN A 64 1.87 -8.80 6.23
N ARG A 65 2.52 -7.93 5.46
CA ARG A 65 2.68 -6.52 5.83
C ARG A 65 1.34 -5.78 5.87
N PHE A 66 0.48 -5.97 4.87
CA PHE A 66 -0.85 -5.35 4.88
C PHE A 66 -1.75 -5.91 5.98
N GLN A 67 -1.63 -7.20 6.34
CA GLN A 67 -2.31 -7.76 7.51
C GLN A 67 -1.89 -7.05 8.80
N MET A 68 -0.58 -6.87 9.01
CA MET A 68 -0.05 -6.17 10.20
C MET A 68 -0.54 -4.72 10.27
N LEU A 69 -0.51 -4.00 9.14
CA LEU A 69 -1.03 -2.64 9.06
C LEU A 69 -2.52 -2.59 9.40
N LEU A 70 -3.35 -3.43 8.76
CA LEU A 70 -4.79 -3.46 9.00
C LEU A 70 -5.19 -3.94 10.40
N ALA A 71 -4.33 -4.69 11.10
CA ALA A 71 -4.53 -5.04 12.51
C ALA A 71 -4.36 -3.83 13.45
N SER A 72 -3.59 -2.82 13.04
CA SER A 72 -3.40 -1.58 13.80
C SER A 72 -4.63 -0.68 13.69
N ARG A 73 -5.27 -0.38 14.83
CA ARG A 73 -6.36 0.60 14.89
C ARG A 73 -5.88 1.99 14.43
N SER A 74 -4.70 2.42 14.87
CA SER A 74 -4.15 3.72 14.53
C SER A 74 -3.86 3.87 13.05
N PHE A 75 -3.45 2.80 12.37
CA PHE A 75 -3.31 2.82 10.90
C PHE A 75 -4.66 3.03 10.21
N ARG A 76 -5.70 2.29 10.63
CA ARG A 76 -7.05 2.44 10.05
C ARG A 76 -7.61 3.86 10.26
N GLU A 77 -7.38 4.44 11.44
CA GLU A 77 -7.80 5.82 11.73
C GLU A 77 -7.00 6.87 10.94
N ALA A 78 -5.75 6.57 10.58
CA ALA A 78 -4.91 7.45 9.76
C ALA A 78 -5.22 7.38 8.26
N LEU A 79 -5.87 6.31 7.78
CA LEU A 79 -6.04 6.03 6.35
C LEU A 79 -6.68 7.18 5.54
N PRO A 80 -7.78 7.84 6.00
CA PRO A 80 -8.36 8.96 5.27
C PRO A 80 -7.41 10.16 5.11
N GLY A 81 -6.46 10.30 6.05
CA GLY A 81 -5.46 11.37 6.05
C GLY A 81 -4.39 11.24 4.98
N HIS A 82 -4.29 10.08 4.30
CA HIS A 82 -3.42 9.90 3.14
C HIS A 82 -4.06 10.36 1.83
N LEU A 83 -5.36 10.65 1.82
CA LEU A 83 -6.05 11.20 0.66
C LEU A 83 -6.23 12.71 0.81
N PRO A 84 -6.36 13.45 -0.31
CA PRO A 84 -6.77 14.85 -0.25
C PRO A 84 -8.08 15.02 0.52
N GLY A 85 -8.21 16.13 1.25
CA GLY A 85 -9.36 16.37 2.14
C GLY A 85 -10.66 16.80 1.45
N ASP A 86 -10.69 16.93 0.13
CA ASP A 86 -11.90 17.25 -0.62
C ASP A 86 -12.88 16.07 -0.66
N ALA A 87 -14.17 16.36 -0.81
CA ALA A 87 -15.23 15.35 -0.74
C ALA A 87 -15.04 14.22 -1.77
N ALA A 88 -14.68 14.56 -3.01
CA ALA A 88 -14.49 13.57 -4.07
C ALA A 88 -13.32 12.63 -3.78
N SER A 89 -12.27 13.12 -3.15
CA SER A 89 -11.16 12.27 -2.70
C SER A 89 -11.52 11.38 -1.53
N GLN A 90 -12.27 11.91 -0.56
CA GLN A 90 -12.69 11.13 0.61
C GLN A 90 -13.72 10.03 0.27
N GLU A 91 -14.49 10.17 -0.81
CA GLU A 91 -15.36 9.12 -1.33
C GLU A 91 -14.60 7.84 -1.74
N ARG A 92 -13.29 7.91 -1.97
CA ARG A 92 -12.46 6.74 -2.34
C ARG A 92 -12.00 5.90 -1.15
N VAL A 93 -12.12 6.39 0.09
CA VAL A 93 -11.64 5.67 1.29
C VAL A 93 -12.19 4.22 1.36
N PRO A 94 -13.49 3.95 1.12
CA PRO A 94 -14.01 2.58 1.17
C PRO A 94 -13.39 1.65 0.12
N GLU A 95 -13.14 2.15 -1.09
CA GLU A 95 -12.50 1.37 -2.15
C GLU A 95 -11.02 1.11 -1.83
N LEU A 96 -10.31 2.12 -1.33
CA LEU A 96 -8.94 1.99 -0.85
C LEU A 96 -8.84 0.94 0.26
N GLU A 97 -9.74 0.96 1.25
CA GLU A 97 -9.82 -0.06 2.28
C GLU A 97 -10.06 -1.46 1.71
N ALA A 98 -10.91 -1.59 0.70
CA ALA A 98 -11.18 -2.86 0.04
C ALA A 98 -9.92 -3.41 -0.65
N LYS A 99 -9.20 -2.56 -1.41
CA LYS A 99 -7.92 -2.94 -2.03
C LYS A 99 -6.89 -3.37 -1.00
N LEU A 100 -6.76 -2.65 0.12
CA LEU A 100 -5.85 -3.03 1.21
C LEU A 100 -6.23 -4.39 1.82
N LYS A 101 -7.52 -4.66 2.00
CA LYS A 101 -8.02 -5.97 2.47
C LYS A 101 -7.69 -7.07 1.48
N ASP A 102 -7.85 -6.84 0.18
CA ASP A 102 -7.48 -7.80 -0.86
C ASP A 102 -5.97 -8.09 -0.89
N LEU A 103 -5.14 -7.04 -0.74
CA LEU A 103 -3.70 -7.19 -0.63
C LEU A 103 -3.31 -7.98 0.62
N ALA A 104 -4.03 -7.81 1.73
CA ALA A 104 -3.81 -8.59 2.96
C ALA A 104 -4.20 -10.08 2.83
N GLN A 105 -4.94 -10.48 1.79
CA GLN A 105 -5.25 -11.89 1.51
C GLN A 105 -4.20 -12.58 0.63
N LEU A 106 -3.15 -11.86 0.21
CA LEU A 106 -2.06 -12.45 -0.56
C LEU A 106 -1.29 -13.47 0.30
N THR A 107 -1.00 -14.64 -0.27
CA THR A 107 -0.24 -15.71 0.38
C THR A 107 0.91 -16.16 -0.52
N SER A 108 1.94 -16.76 0.07
CA SER A 108 3.11 -17.28 -0.67
C SER A 108 2.88 -18.66 -1.28
N VAL A 109 1.69 -19.23 -1.11
CA VAL A 109 1.32 -20.60 -1.54
C VAL A 109 0.60 -20.56 -2.87
#